data_AF-A0A0W1GMS7-F1
#
_entry.id   AF-A0A0W1GMS7-F1
#
_cell.length_a   1.000
_cell.length_b   1.000
_cell.length_c   1.000
_cell.angle_alpha   90.00
_cell.angle_beta   90.00
_cell.angle_gamma   90.00
#
_symmetry.space_group_name_H-M   'P 1'
#
loop_
_entity.id
_entity.type
_entity.pdbx_description
1 polymer ?
#
loop_
_entity_poly.entity_id
_entity_poly.type
_entity_poly.pdbx_seq_one_letter_code
_entity_poly.pdbx_strand_id
1 'polypeptide(L)' 'MARQHPEEPTLVELTIEEVKAMGKQGMDHPSTRPVLIGGGLGAVAGAILPVVTWPVGLFAGAAIALYSRVKR' A
#
# COMPACT_ATOMS: atom_id res chain seq x y z
N MET A 1 -22.96 -2.36 -23.13
CA MET A 1 -22.17 -3.61 -23.20
C MET A 1 -23.05 -4.75 -22.71
N ALA A 2 -23.47 -5.66 -23.59
CA ALA A 2 -24.05 -6.92 -23.17
C ALA A 2 -22.90 -7.80 -22.61
N ARG A 3 -23.10 -8.42 -21.44
CA ARG A 3 -22.10 -9.31 -20.81
C ARG A 3 -21.81 -10.50 -21.72
N GLN A 4 -20.53 -10.79 -21.97
CA GLN A 4 -20.11 -11.90 -22.85
C GLN A 4 -20.31 -13.28 -22.20
N HIS A 5 -20.28 -13.36 -20.86
CA HIS A 5 -20.56 -14.57 -20.07
C HIS A 5 -21.47 -14.19 -18.88
N PRO A 6 -22.81 -14.27 -19.03
CA PRO A 6 -23.76 -13.97 -17.97
C PRO A 6 -23.69 -14.91 -16.76
N GLU A 7 -23.18 -16.12 -16.96
CA GLU A 7 -23.11 -17.21 -15.97
C GLU A 7 -21.86 -17.18 -15.09
N GLU A 8 -20.78 -16.52 -15.51
CA GLU A 8 -19.54 -16.49 -14.73
C GLU A 8 -19.52 -15.28 -13.78
N PRO A 9 -19.31 -15.50 -12.47
CA PRO A 9 -19.21 -14.42 -11.52
C PRO A 9 -18.02 -13.53 -11.87
N THR A 10 -18.27 -12.23 -11.90
CA THR A 10 -17.24 -11.24 -12.18
C THR A 10 -16.19 -11.22 -11.07
N LEU A 11 -15.00 -10.71 -11.37
CA LEU A 11 -13.96 -10.51 -10.34
C LEU A 11 -14.46 -9.66 -9.17
N VAL A 12 -15.34 -8.69 -9.45
CA VAL A 12 -15.95 -7.86 -8.41
C VAL A 12 -16.86 -8.70 -7.51
N GLU A 13 -17.72 -9.55 -8.08
CA GLU A 13 -18.60 -10.44 -7.32
C GLU A 13 -17.81 -11.44 -6.47
N LEU A 14 -16.80 -12.09 -7.06
CA LEU A 14 -15.90 -12.99 -6.34
C LEU A 14 -15.18 -12.28 -5.18
N THR A 15 -14.69 -11.06 -5.41
CA THR A 15 -14.02 -10.27 -4.37
C THR A 15 -14.99 -9.89 -3.25
N ILE A 16 -16.22 -9.51 -3.58
CA ILE A 16 -17.25 -9.17 -2.59
C ILE A 16 -17.61 -10.40 -1.74
N GLU A 17 -17.76 -11.57 -2.37
CA GLU A 17 -18.04 -12.83 -1.66
C GLU A 17 -16.90 -13.20 -0.71
N GLU A 18 -15.65 -13.10 -1.16
CA GLU A 18 -14.46 -13.36 -0.36
C GLU A 18 -14.36 -12.38 0.83
N VAL A 19 -14.56 -11.08 0.60
CA VAL A 19 -14.54 -10.08 1.69
C VAL A 19 -15.67 -10.33 2.70
N LYS A 20 -16.85 -10.73 2.23
CA LYS A 20 -17.96 -11.13 3.13
C LYS A 20 -17.60 -12.40 3.92
N ALA A 21 -16.93 -13.37 3.30
CA ALA A 21 -16.48 -14.58 3.97
C ALA A 21 -15.42 -14.26 5.04
N MET A 22 -14.45 -13.40 4.73
CA MET A 22 -13.48 -12.86 5.69
C MET A 22 -14.16 -12.14 6.85
N GLY A 23 -15.17 -11.30 6.57
CA GLY A 23 -15.93 -10.60 7.61
C GLY A 23 -16.70 -11.55 8.54
N LYS A 24 -17.20 -12.68 8.01
CA LYS A 24 -17.92 -13.69 8.79
C LYS A 24 -16.98 -14.59 9.61
N GLN A 25 -15.89 -15.05 9.01
CA GLN A 25 -14.95 -16.00 9.61
C GLN A 25 -13.83 -15.30 10.42
N GLY A 26 -13.66 -14.00 10.25
CA GLY A 26 -12.65 -13.21 10.95
C GLY A 26 -11.24 -13.75 10.72
N MET A 27 -10.48 -13.92 11.80
CA MET A 27 -9.08 -14.36 11.78
C MET A 27 -8.87 -15.83 11.40
N ASP A 28 -9.94 -16.62 11.39
CA ASP A 28 -9.93 -18.01 10.95
C ASP A 28 -9.99 -18.14 9.42
N HIS A 29 -10.36 -17.05 8.72
CA HIS A 29 -10.29 -17.01 7.26
C HIS A 29 -8.82 -16.97 6.80
N PRO A 30 -8.39 -17.84 5.86
CA PRO A 30 -7.01 -17.89 5.39
C PRO A 30 -6.54 -16.55 4.80
N SER A 31 -7.44 -15.82 4.14
CA SER A 31 -7.16 -14.53 3.51
C SER A 31 -7.09 -13.34 4.50
N THR A 32 -7.61 -13.45 5.73
CA THR A 32 -7.65 -12.30 6.67
C THR A 32 -6.26 -11.88 7.13
N ARG A 33 -5.42 -12.82 7.54
CA ARG A 33 -4.04 -12.53 7.99
C ARG A 33 -3.18 -11.82 6.93
N PRO A 34 -3.05 -12.33 5.69
CA PRO A 34 -2.24 -11.68 4.67
C PRO A 34 -2.80 -10.30 4.29
N VAL A 35 -4.12 -10.12 4.25
CA VAL A 35 -4.73 -8.81 3.97
C VAL A 35 -4.43 -7.79 5.06
N LEU A 36 -4.48 -8.18 6.33
CA LEU A 36 -4.11 -7.30 7.44
C LEU A 36 -2.62 -6.92 7.44
N ILE A 37 -1.74 -7.87 7.13
CA ILE A 37 -0.30 -7.60 7.01
C ILE A 37 -0.05 -6.63 5.86
N GLY A 38 -0.64 -6.89 4.69
CA GLY A 38 -0.54 -6.01 3.53
C GLY A 38 -1.10 -4.61 3.81
N GLY A 39 -2.27 -4.54 4.46
CA GLY A 39 -2.87 -3.28 4.90
C GLY A 39 -2.00 -2.51 5.90
N GLY A 40 -1.41 -3.21 6.88
CA GLY A 40 -0.50 -2.62 7.85
C GLY A 40 0.78 -2.07 7.21
N LEU A 41 1.40 -2.84 6.30
CA LEU A 41 2.56 -2.37 5.53
C LEU A 41 2.21 -1.18 4.64
N GLY A 42 1.07 -1.22 3.97
CA GLY A 42 0.57 -0.13 3.14
C GLY A 42 0.33 1.15 3.95
N ALA A 43 -0.23 1.03 5.16
CA ALA A 43 -0.43 2.15 6.07
C ALA A 43 0.90 2.75 6.56
N VAL A 44 1.86 1.91 6.94
CA VAL A 44 3.21 2.35 7.34
C VAL A 44 3.92 3.05 6.17
N ALA A 45 3.90 2.46 4.98
CA ALA A 45 4.48 3.08 3.79
C ALA A 45 3.80 4.41 3.46
N GLY A 46 2.47 4.46 3.48
CA GLY A 46 1.69 5.68 3.26
C GLY A 46 1.97 6.77 4.30
N ALA A 47 2.22 6.40 5.56
CA ALA A 47 2.60 7.33 6.62
C ALA A 47 4.05 7.82 6.51
N ILE A 48 4.96 6.99 6.01
CA ILE A 48 6.39 7.31 5.86
C ILE A 48 6.65 8.14 4.60
N LEU A 49 5.96 7.88 3.49
CA LEU A 49 6.15 8.57 2.20
C LEU A 49 6.21 10.12 2.30
N PRO A 50 5.35 10.80 3.09
CA PRO A 50 5.42 12.25 3.30
C PRO A 50 6.69 12.71 4.04
N VAL A 51 7.20 11.86 4.95
CA VAL A 51 8.28 12.18 5.88
C VAL A 51 9.65 11.93 5.26
N VAL A 52 9.79 11.12 4.21
CA VAL A 52 11.12 10.85 3.60
C VAL A 52 11.60 12.02 2.73
N THR A 53 10.69 12.73 2.06
CA THR A 53 11.07 13.77 1.09
C THR A 53 11.73 14.99 1.74
N TRP A 54 11.25 15.42 2.91
CA TRP A 54 11.73 16.64 3.59
C TRP A 54 13.14 16.49 4.21
N PRO A 55 13.42 15.47 5.05
CA PRO A 55 14.73 15.24 5.64
C PRO A 55 15.77 14.91 4.58
N VAL A 56 15.44 14.09 3.57
CA VAL A 56 16.38 13.77 2.48
C VAL A 56 16.74 15.02 1.69
N GLY A 57 15.76 15.86 1.37
CA GLY A 57 15.98 17.14 0.71
C GLY A 57 16.88 18.09 1.53
N LEU A 58 16.61 18.23 2.84
CA LEU A 58 17.43 19.04 3.74
C LEU A 58 18.86 18.51 3.88
N PHE A 59 19.03 17.20 4.04
CA PHE A 59 20.34 16.57 4.21
C PHE A 59 21.17 16.69 2.92
N ALA A 60 20.55 16.43 1.77
CA ALA A 60 21.21 16.60 0.47
C ALA A 60 21.61 18.06 0.22
N GLY A 61 20.71 19.01 0.51
CA GLY A 61 20.99 20.44 0.40
C GLY A 61 22.16 20.88 1.30
N ALA A 62 22.16 20.47 2.57
CA ALA A 62 23.24 20.75 3.51
C ALA A 62 24.57 20.14 3.07
N ALA A 63 24.57 18.90 2.59
CA ALA A 63 25.75 18.22 2.09
C ALA A 63 26.34 18.91 0.85
N ILE A 64 25.50 19.34 -0.10
CA ILE A 64 25.95 20.09 -1.30
C ILE A 64 26.53 21.46 -0.90
N ALA A 65 25.87 22.18 0.02
CA ALA A 65 26.34 23.47 0.51
C ALA A 65 27.70 23.35 1.23
N LEU A 66 27.89 22.30 2.03
CA LEU A 66 29.17 22.04 2.68
C LEU A 66 30.26 21.63 1.68
N TYR A 67 29.95 20.71 0.76
CA TYR A 67 30.91 20.23 -0.24
C TYR A 67 31.41 21.36 -1.15
N SER A 68 30.51 22.24 -1.61
CA SER A 68 30.88 23.40 -2.41
C SER A 68 31.75 24.42 -1.66
N ARG A 69 31.63 24.53 -0.33
CA ARG A 69 32.53 25.32 0.51
C ARG A 69 33.91 24.69 0.65
N VAL A 70 33.99 23.38 0.85
CA VAL A 70 35.25 22.65 1.04
C VAL A 70 36.06 22.54 -0.25
N LYS A 71 35.39 22.43 -1.40
CA LYS A 71 36.03 22.33 -2.71
C LYS A 71 36.53 23.68 -3.26
N ARG A 72 36.06 24.80 -2.71
CA ARG A 72 36.46 26.16 -3.11
C ARG A 72 37.74 26.55 -2.41
#